data_AF-A0A7H8GQE3-F1
#
_entry.id   AF-A0A7H8GQE3-F1
#
_cell.length_a   1.000
_cell.length_b   1.000
_cell.length_c   1.000
_cell.angle_alpha   90.00
_cell.angle_beta   90.00
_cell.angle_gamma   90.00
#
_symmetry.space_group_name_H-M   'P 1'
#
loop_
_entity.id
_entity.type
_entity.pdbx_description
1 polymer ?
#
loop_
_entity_poly.entity_id
_entity_poly.type
_entity_poly.pdbx_seq_one_letter_code
_entity_poly.pdbx_strand_id
1 'polypeptide(L)'
;MNRYVFIEMSNQYPFSRVAEIVESEDMPQTSPPGISGSWYKVENDTTVQVGWKATYEAIGWSYSELAYQDHVDLVSLRMRQKLGAATGWLDLNPVQYKVNLGSATPEEAAAWIAYQQYYVAVADVKNQADYPYTVNWPVVPF
;
A
#
# COMPACT_ATOMS: atom_id res chain seq x y z
N MET A 1 26.71 3.92 21.64
CA MET A 1 25.85 3.55 20.51
C MET A 1 24.38 3.63 20.93
N ASN A 2 23.64 4.51 20.27
CA ASN A 2 22.21 4.74 20.46
C ASN A 2 21.43 3.99 19.37
N ARG A 3 20.24 3.51 19.73
CA ARG A 3 19.30 2.91 18.79
C ARG A 3 18.33 3.95 18.25
N TYR A 4 18.23 4.03 16.92
CA TYR A 4 17.32 4.91 16.21
C TYR A 4 16.38 4.10 15.31
N VAL A 5 15.12 4.54 15.23
CA VAL A 5 14.12 3.98 14.33
C VAL A 5 13.62 5.04 13.37
N PHE A 6 13.53 4.71 12.09
CA PHE A 6 12.87 5.56 11.11
C PHE A 6 11.41 5.15 11.01
N ILE A 7 10.52 6.08 11.34
CA ILE A 7 9.07 5.88 11.24
C ILE A 7 8.61 6.52 9.95
N GLU A 8 8.20 5.69 8.99
CA GLU A 8 7.56 6.17 7.78
C GLU A 8 6.16 6.66 8.11
N MET A 9 5.88 7.87 7.65
CA MET A 9 4.59 8.55 7.76
C MET A 9 4.17 8.95 6.36
N SER A 10 3.55 8.03 5.65
CA SER A 10 3.10 8.26 4.28
C SER A 10 1.64 7.87 4.11
N ASN A 11 0.97 8.55 3.18
CA ASN A 11 -0.41 8.21 2.80
C ASN A 11 -0.49 6.92 1.96
N GLN A 12 0.64 6.24 1.75
CA GLN A 12 0.69 4.94 1.07
C GLN A 12 0.31 3.78 2.01
N TYR A 13 0.31 4.02 3.32
CA TYR A 13 -0.05 3.05 4.34
C TYR A 13 -1.21 3.60 5.20
N PRO A 14 -2.05 2.73 5.78
CA PRO A 14 -3.14 3.16 6.66
C PRO A 14 -2.65 3.61 8.05
N PHE A 15 -1.38 3.39 8.37
CA PHE A 15 -0.73 3.77 9.63
C PHE A 15 0.76 4.02 9.41
N SER A 16 1.39 4.69 10.36
CA SER A 16 2.85 4.86 10.38
C SER A 16 3.53 3.53 10.68
N ARG A 17 4.69 3.28 10.07
CA ARG A 17 5.41 2.00 10.20
C ARG A 17 6.89 2.20 10.44
N VAL A 18 7.50 1.26 11.15
CA VAL A 18 8.96 1.20 11.29
C VAL A 18 9.55 0.73 9.96
N ALA A 19 10.26 1.61 9.27
CA ALA A 19 10.86 1.29 7.98
C ALA A 19 12.33 0.88 8.10
N GLU A 20 13.05 1.42 9.09
CA GLU A 20 14.46 1.13 9.30
C GLU A 20 14.84 1.24 10.79
N ILE A 21 15.83 0.47 11.21
CA ILE A 21 16.42 0.51 12.57
C ILE A 21 17.94 0.58 12.39
N VAL A 22 18.57 1.56 13.03
CA VAL A 22 20.01 1.80 12.93
C VAL A 22 20.60 2.02 14.32
N GLU A 23 21.77 1.42 14.54
CA GLU A 23 22.62 1.67 15.69
C GLU A 23 23.70 2.69 15.31
N SER A 24 23.74 3.84 16.00
CA SER A 24 24.67 4.94 15.68
C SER A 24 24.96 5.79 16.92
N GLU A 25 26.08 6.51 16.96
CA GLU A 25 26.32 7.51 18.02
C GLU A 25 25.41 8.72 17.84
N ASP A 26 25.34 9.24 16.61
CA ASP A 26 24.51 10.39 16.24
C ASP A 26 23.25 9.95 15.47
N MET A 27 22.18 10.73 15.60
CA MET A 27 20.94 10.50 14.85
C MET A 27 21.18 10.66 13.34
N PRO A 28 20.76 9.70 12.50
CA PRO A 28 20.88 9.86 11.06
C PRO A 28 20.13 11.10 10.55
N GLN A 29 20.72 11.79 9.57
CA GLN A 29 20.18 13.05 9.03
C GLN A 29 19.42 12.85 7.71
N THR A 30 19.53 11.68 7.10
CA THR A 30 18.92 11.37 5.80
C THR A 30 17.77 10.39 5.98
N SER A 31 16.66 10.65 5.28
CA SER A 31 15.58 9.67 5.15
C SER A 31 15.99 8.54 4.21
N PRO A 32 15.51 7.31 4.42
CA PRO A 32 15.70 6.23 3.47
C PRO A 32 15.07 6.58 2.11
N PRO A 33 15.64 6.12 0.98
CA PRO A 33 15.16 6.49 -0.35
C PRO A 33 13.69 6.10 -0.59
N GLY A 34 12.93 7.02 -1.19
CA GLY A 34 11.57 6.75 -1.65
C GLY A 34 10.48 6.75 -0.57
N ILE A 35 10.83 7.03 0.70
CA ILE A 35 9.88 7.12 1.80
C ILE A 35 10.05 8.41 2.60
N SER A 36 8.94 8.90 3.15
CA SER A 36 8.91 10.10 3.98
C SER A 36 8.62 9.74 5.44
N GLY A 37 9.30 10.39 6.36
CA GLY A 37 9.23 10.03 7.78
C GLY A 37 10.31 10.74 8.59
N SER A 38 10.50 10.28 9.82
CA SER A 38 11.43 10.89 10.77
C SER A 38 12.16 9.83 11.59
N TRP A 39 13.40 10.15 11.97
CA TRP A 39 14.18 9.37 12.91
C TRP A 39 13.79 9.69 14.35
N TYR A 40 13.67 8.65 15.17
CA TYR A 40 13.41 8.76 16.61
C TYR A 40 14.41 7.92 17.37
N LYS A 41 14.98 8.48 18.45
CA LYS A 41 15.75 7.71 19.41
C LYS A 41 14.80 6.81 20.20
N VAL A 42 15.19 5.56 20.42
CA VAL A 42 14.49 4.62 21.29
C VAL A 42 15.43 4.10 22.36
N GLU A 43 14.86 3.71 23.51
CA GLU A 43 15.65 3.04 24.54
C GLU A 43 16.12 1.68 24.03
N ASN A 44 17.31 1.26 24.42
CA ASN A 44 17.94 0.06 23.86
C ASN A 44 17.15 -1.23 24.18
N ASP A 45 16.38 -1.23 25.27
CA ASP A 45 15.50 -2.33 25.69
C ASP A 45 14.11 -2.32 25.02
N THR A 46 13.81 -1.30 24.18
CA THR A 46 12.54 -1.23 23.46
C THR A 46 12.46 -2.34 22.41
N THR A 47 11.43 -3.18 22.51
CA THR A 47 11.12 -4.19 21.49
C THR A 47 10.51 -3.52 20.25
N VAL A 48 11.20 -3.58 19.12
CA VAL A 48 10.77 -3.01 17.85
C VAL A 48 11.46 -3.70 16.68
N GLN A 49 10.75 -3.88 15.56
CA GLN A 49 11.28 -4.48 14.33
C GLN A 49 10.80 -3.71 13.09
N VAL A 50 11.54 -3.85 11.98
CA VAL A 50 11.13 -3.32 10.69
C VAL A 50 9.82 -3.98 10.24
N GLY A 51 8.89 -3.18 9.71
CA GLY A 51 7.56 -3.61 9.28
C GLY A 51 6.48 -3.51 10.36
N TRP A 52 6.86 -3.28 11.62
CA TRP A 52 5.90 -3.08 12.71
C TRP A 52 5.15 -1.77 12.57
N LYS A 53 3.92 -1.75 13.10
CA LYS A 53 3.12 -0.54 13.22
C LYS A 53 3.72 0.36 14.29
N ALA A 54 3.74 1.66 14.00
CA ALA A 54 4.13 2.70 14.95
C ALA A 54 2.91 3.59 15.23
N THR A 55 2.51 3.68 16.49
CA THR A 55 1.38 4.52 16.92
C THR A 55 1.89 5.61 17.84
N TYR A 56 1.50 6.86 17.58
CA TYR A 56 1.85 7.95 18.47
C TYR A 56 0.82 8.05 19.60
N GLU A 57 1.28 7.83 20.83
CA GLU A 57 0.48 7.86 22.05
C GLU A 57 0.88 9.05 22.94
N ALA A 58 0.21 9.20 24.09
CA ALA A 58 0.43 10.33 24.99
C ALA A 58 1.87 10.46 25.51
N ILE A 59 2.60 9.35 25.59
CA ILE A 59 3.97 9.28 26.12
C ILE A 59 5.04 9.08 25.04
N GLY A 60 4.66 9.07 23.76
CA GLY A 60 5.57 8.85 22.64
C GLY A 60 5.12 7.72 21.71
N TRP A 61 6.05 7.19 20.93
CA TRP A 61 5.78 6.11 19.97
C TRP A 61 5.68 4.75 20.66
N SER A 62 4.60 4.03 20.38
CA SER A 62 4.46 2.60 20.66
C SER A 62 4.62 1.79 19.37
N TYR A 63 5.16 0.58 19.51
CA TYR A 63 5.44 -0.32 18.38
C TYR A 63 4.76 -1.66 18.60
N SER A 64 4.12 -2.18 17.56
CA SER A 64 3.48 -3.50 17.63
C SER A 64 3.63 -4.27 16.33
N GLU A 65 3.63 -5.59 16.45
CA GLU A 65 3.35 -6.46 15.31
C GLU A 65 2.01 -6.09 14.66
N LEU A 66 1.88 -6.41 13.38
CA LEU A 66 0.64 -6.18 12.65
C LEU A 66 -0.42 -7.17 13.13
N ALA A 67 -1.56 -6.65 13.55
CA ALA A 67 -2.74 -7.47 13.79
C ALA A 67 -3.40 -7.86 12.46
N TYR A 68 -4.29 -8.86 12.51
CA TYR A 68 -5.11 -9.24 11.34
C TYR A 68 -5.79 -8.03 10.68
N GLN A 69 -6.36 -7.12 11.48
CA GLN A 69 -7.02 -5.93 10.95
C GLN A 69 -6.05 -4.96 10.25
N ASP A 70 -4.81 -4.85 10.73
CA ASP A 70 -3.79 -4.03 10.07
C ASP A 70 -3.47 -4.58 8.66
N HIS A 71 -3.41 -5.91 8.51
CA HIS A 71 -3.28 -6.53 7.19
C HIS A 71 -4.51 -6.28 6.30
N VAL A 72 -5.73 -6.38 6.85
CA VAL A 72 -6.96 -6.03 6.13
C VAL A 72 -6.91 -4.58 5.63
N ASP A 73 -6.47 -3.64 6.47
CA ASP A 73 -6.40 -2.22 6.13
C ASP A 73 -5.36 -1.93 5.05
N LEU A 74 -4.20 -2.61 5.11
CA LEU A 74 -3.16 -2.56 4.08
C LEU A 74 -3.69 -3.02 2.73
N VAL A 75 -4.33 -4.20 2.70
CA VAL A 75 -4.93 -4.74 1.47
C VAL A 75 -6.05 -3.85 0.97
N SER A 76 -6.89 -3.32 1.86
CA SER A 76 -8.01 -2.43 1.51
C SER A 76 -7.55 -1.12 0.90
N LEU A 77 -6.47 -0.51 1.44
CA LEU A 77 -5.89 0.70 0.86
C LEU A 77 -5.34 0.43 -0.54
N ARG A 78 -4.60 -0.67 -0.72
CA ARG A 78 -4.06 -1.07 -2.03
C ARG A 78 -5.15 -1.40 -3.04
N MET A 79 -6.22 -2.04 -2.60
CA MET A 79 -7.41 -2.31 -3.40
C MET A 79 -8.05 -0.99 -3.86
N ARG A 80 -8.26 -0.02 -2.95
CA ARG A 80 -8.81 1.30 -3.30
C ARG A 80 -7.95 2.04 -4.34
N GLN A 81 -6.62 2.01 -4.20
CA GLN A 81 -5.71 2.63 -5.17
C GLN A 81 -5.83 1.98 -6.55
N LYS A 82 -5.84 0.64 -6.60
CA LYS A 82 -5.96 -0.12 -7.86
C LYS A 82 -7.32 0.06 -8.54
N LEU A 83 -8.41 0.01 -7.76
CA LEU A 83 -9.76 0.23 -8.27
C LEU A 83 -9.94 1.67 -8.73
N GLY A 84 -9.44 2.66 -7.98
CA GLY A 84 -9.48 4.07 -8.39
C GLY A 84 -8.77 4.32 -9.72
N ALA A 85 -7.60 3.71 -9.93
CA ALA A 85 -6.90 3.78 -11.22
C ALA A 85 -7.68 3.09 -12.35
N ALA A 86 -8.25 1.90 -12.09
CA ALA A 86 -9.06 1.18 -13.06
C ALA A 86 -10.33 1.95 -13.44
N THR A 87 -11.05 2.50 -12.46
CA THR A 87 -12.22 3.37 -12.68
C THR A 87 -11.82 4.61 -13.47
N GLY A 88 -10.71 5.26 -13.13
CA GLY A 88 -10.22 6.41 -13.91
C GLY A 88 -9.95 6.06 -15.37
N TRP A 89 -9.36 4.90 -15.65
CA TRP A 89 -9.19 4.44 -17.03
C TRP A 89 -10.54 4.13 -17.69
N LEU A 90 -11.43 3.42 -16.99
CA LEU A 90 -12.73 3.03 -17.53
C LEU A 90 -13.61 4.26 -17.86
N ASP A 91 -13.65 5.26 -16.98
CA ASP A 91 -14.54 6.41 -17.12
C ASP A 91 -14.01 7.47 -18.08
N LEU A 92 -12.68 7.65 -18.17
CA LEU A 92 -12.07 8.70 -18.99
C LEU A 92 -11.68 8.22 -20.40
N ASN A 93 -11.56 6.91 -20.61
CA ASN A 93 -11.20 6.38 -21.91
C ASN A 93 -12.41 6.36 -22.87
N PRO A 94 -12.33 6.99 -24.06
CA PRO A 94 -13.47 7.05 -24.98
C PRO A 94 -13.88 5.69 -25.55
N VAL A 95 -13.09 4.63 -25.32
CA VAL A 95 -13.38 3.27 -25.77
C VAL A 95 -14.77 2.81 -25.33
N GLN A 96 -15.25 3.17 -24.12
CA GLN A 96 -16.61 2.83 -23.70
C GLN A 96 -17.68 3.36 -24.68
N TYR A 97 -17.54 4.62 -25.09
CA TYR A 97 -18.46 5.23 -26.06
C TYR A 97 -18.31 4.59 -27.45
N LYS A 98 -17.09 4.29 -27.88
CA LYS A 98 -16.85 3.60 -29.16
C LYS A 98 -17.49 2.22 -29.18
N VAL A 99 -17.38 1.46 -28.08
CA VAL A 99 -18.02 0.15 -27.94
C VAL A 99 -19.54 0.29 -28.00
N ASN A 100 -20.12 1.24 -27.25
CA ASN A 100 -21.56 1.49 -27.24
C ASN A 100 -22.11 1.96 -28.61
N LEU A 101 -21.30 2.71 -29.37
CA LEU A 101 -21.65 3.18 -30.71
C LEU A 101 -21.36 2.15 -31.82
N GLY A 102 -20.75 1.00 -31.48
CA GLY A 102 -20.33 -0.01 -32.46
C GLY A 102 -19.18 0.45 -33.38
N SER A 103 -18.43 1.48 -32.97
CA SER A 103 -17.30 2.05 -33.72
C SER A 103 -15.92 1.68 -33.15
N ALA A 104 -15.88 0.92 -32.06
CA ALA A 104 -14.65 0.40 -31.49
C ALA A 104 -14.00 -0.62 -32.42
N THR A 105 -12.68 -0.53 -32.57
CA THR A 105 -11.88 -1.60 -33.15
C THR A 105 -11.91 -2.84 -32.25
N PRO A 106 -11.66 -4.05 -32.79
CA PRO A 106 -11.56 -5.27 -31.99
C PRO A 106 -10.56 -5.15 -30.83
N GLU A 107 -9.43 -4.49 -31.07
CA GLU A 107 -8.37 -4.26 -30.08
C GLU A 107 -8.87 -3.35 -28.94
N GLU A 108 -9.58 -2.27 -29.27
CA GLU A 108 -10.19 -1.38 -28.28
C GLU A 108 -11.24 -2.10 -27.43
N ALA A 109 -12.11 -2.90 -28.06
CA ALA A 109 -13.11 -3.68 -27.34
C ALA A 109 -12.47 -4.73 -26.41
N ALA A 110 -11.39 -5.38 -26.86
CA ALA A 110 -10.64 -6.33 -26.03
C ALA A 110 -9.96 -5.62 -24.84
N ALA A 111 -9.37 -4.45 -25.08
CA ALA A 111 -8.78 -3.60 -24.05
C ALA A 111 -9.81 -3.19 -22.97
N TRP A 112 -11.01 -2.79 -23.39
CA TRP A 112 -12.11 -2.47 -22.49
C TRP A 112 -12.50 -3.63 -21.59
N ILE A 113 -12.73 -4.80 -22.18
CA ILE A 113 -13.10 -6.02 -21.46
C ILE A 113 -12.00 -6.43 -20.47
N ALA A 114 -10.73 -6.32 -20.86
CA ALA A 114 -9.60 -6.65 -20.00
C ALA A 114 -9.56 -5.76 -18.74
N TYR A 115 -9.82 -4.45 -18.87
CA TYR A 115 -9.89 -3.55 -17.71
C TYR A 115 -11.10 -3.83 -16.81
N GLN A 116 -12.25 -4.19 -17.38
CA GLN A 116 -13.42 -4.61 -16.58
C GLN A 116 -13.13 -5.89 -15.80
N GLN A 117 -12.50 -6.88 -16.44
CA GLN A 117 -12.08 -8.12 -15.78
C GLN A 117 -11.03 -7.84 -14.68
N TYR A 118 -10.07 -6.95 -14.94
CA TYR A 118 -9.11 -6.50 -13.93
C TYR A 118 -9.81 -5.87 -12.72
N TYR A 119 -10.79 -4.99 -12.93
CA TYR A 119 -11.56 -4.38 -11.85
C TYR A 119 -12.24 -5.44 -10.97
N VAL A 120 -12.93 -6.40 -11.59
CA VAL A 120 -13.59 -7.52 -10.88
C VAL A 120 -12.56 -8.34 -10.11
N ALA A 121 -11.46 -8.74 -10.75
CA ALA A 121 -10.42 -9.53 -10.12
C ALA A 121 -9.78 -8.83 -8.91
N VAL A 122 -9.63 -7.49 -8.97
CA VAL A 122 -9.12 -6.70 -7.85
C VAL A 122 -10.13 -6.64 -6.71
N ALA A 123 -11.43 -6.53 -6.99
CA ALA A 123 -12.47 -6.54 -5.96
C ALA A 123 -12.63 -7.91 -5.26
N ASP A 124 -12.28 -8.99 -5.96
CA ASP A 124 -12.40 -10.37 -5.49
C ASP A 124 -11.14 -10.90 -4.76
N VAL A 125 -10.08 -10.09 -4.62
CA VAL A 125 -8.86 -10.52 -3.89
C VAL A 125 -9.12 -10.94 -2.45
N LYS A 126 -10.19 -10.42 -1.84
CA LYS A 126 -10.65 -10.83 -0.50
C LYS A 126 -11.14 -12.28 -0.41
N ASN A 127 -11.43 -12.90 -1.55
CA ASN A 127 -11.89 -14.28 -1.63
C ASN A 127 -10.72 -15.29 -1.75
N GLN A 128 -9.47 -14.82 -1.80
CA GLN A 128 -8.30 -15.68 -1.85
C GLN A 128 -8.06 -16.38 -0.51
N ALA A 129 -7.54 -17.61 -0.55
CA ALA A 129 -7.40 -18.47 0.63
C ALA A 129 -6.53 -17.88 1.75
N ASP A 130 -5.47 -17.14 1.39
CA ASP A 130 -4.49 -16.58 2.34
C ASP A 130 -4.76 -15.10 2.67
N TYR A 131 -5.93 -14.57 2.29
CA TYR A 131 -6.31 -13.22 2.63
C TYR A 131 -6.38 -13.04 4.16
N PRO A 132 -5.89 -11.91 4.72
CA PRO A 132 -5.26 -10.75 4.08
C PRO A 132 -3.71 -10.83 4.04
N TYR A 133 -3.11 -11.92 4.51
CA TYR A 133 -1.67 -12.01 4.72
C TYR A 133 -0.89 -12.11 3.41
N THR A 134 -1.38 -12.94 2.48
CA THR A 134 -0.82 -13.08 1.13
C THR A 134 -1.91 -12.84 0.11
N VAL A 135 -1.67 -11.88 -0.79
CA VAL A 135 -2.61 -11.54 -1.87
C VAL A 135 -1.88 -11.59 -3.21
N ASN A 136 -2.37 -12.46 -4.09
CA ASN A 136 -1.99 -12.51 -5.49
C ASN A 136 -2.73 -11.39 -6.22
N TRP A 137 -2.05 -10.26 -6.40
CA TRP A 137 -2.66 -9.09 -7.05
C TRP A 137 -2.83 -9.32 -8.56
N PRO A 138 -4.01 -9.02 -9.12
CA PRO A 138 -4.18 -8.98 -10.57
C PRO A 138 -3.18 -8.01 -11.21
N VAL A 139 -2.74 -8.36 -12.42
CA VAL A 139 -1.83 -7.55 -13.23
C VAL A 139 -2.65 -6.52 -13.99
N VAL A 140 -2.21 -5.26 -13.97
CA VAL A 140 -2.86 -4.20 -14.75
C VAL A 140 -2.72 -4.53 -16.24
N PRO A 141 -3.81 -4.53 -17.01
CA PRO A 141 -3.72 -4.71 -18.45
C PRO A 141 -3.16 -3.44 -19.11
N PHE A 142 -2.03 -3.59 -19.81
CA PHE A 142 -1.30 -2.62 -20.66
C PHE A 142 -0.96 -1.22 -20.09
#